data_AF-A0A1X1WZP1-F1
#
_entry.id   AF-A0A1X1WZP1-F1
#
_cell.length_a   1.000
_cell.length_b   1.000
_cell.length_c   1.000
_cell.angle_alpha   90.00
_cell.angle_beta   90.00
_cell.angle_gamma   90.00
#
_symmetry.space_group_name_H-M   'P 1'
#
loop_
_entity.id
_entity.type
_entity.pdbx_description
1 polymer ?
#
loop_
_entity_poly.entity_id
_entity_poly.type
_entity_poly.pdbx_seq_one_letter_code
_entity_poly.pdbx_strand_id
1 'polypeptide(L)'
;MPQPTGPDRLLFDQVTAALRKADHFEQIFEPDDLSRVDKLRSIGRRVGRELGWKIRTFATALDSGRVRVLIVVERSTPLRDQLMDTRRRKSIRDALAEIGADINLGSAD
;
A
#
# COMPACT_ATOMS: atom_id res chain seq x y z
N MET A 1 15.21 -7.51 -17.10
CA MET A 1 13.92 -6.92 -17.53
C MET A 1 14.15 -5.46 -17.90
N PRO A 2 13.54 -4.94 -18.98
CA PRO A 2 13.64 -3.53 -19.34
C PRO A 2 13.07 -2.64 -18.23
N GLN A 3 13.69 -1.49 -17.96
CA GLN A 3 13.16 -0.51 -16.97
C GLN A 3 11.82 0.07 -17.46
N PRO A 4 10.86 0.39 -16.56
CA PRO A 4 9.65 1.07 -16.97
C PRO A 4 10.00 2.51 -17.37
N THR A 5 9.35 3.03 -18.39
CA THR A 5 9.59 4.39 -18.92
C THR A 5 8.30 5.20 -18.92
N GLY A 6 8.41 6.53 -18.89
CA GLY A 6 7.27 7.45 -18.95
C GLY A 6 6.21 7.19 -17.85
N PRO A 7 4.90 7.16 -18.18
CA PRO A 7 3.82 7.02 -17.20
C PRO A 7 3.86 5.69 -16.43
N ASP A 8 4.44 4.64 -17.02
CA ASP A 8 4.60 3.34 -16.35
C ASP A 8 5.60 3.42 -15.19
N ARG A 9 6.62 4.27 -15.31
CA ARG A 9 7.60 4.50 -14.25
C ARG A 9 6.98 5.24 -13.08
N LEU A 10 6.17 6.26 -13.36
CA LEU A 10 5.45 7.00 -12.34
C LEU A 10 4.51 6.07 -11.54
N LEU A 11 3.73 5.24 -12.23
CA LEU A 11 2.83 4.29 -11.57
C LEU A 11 3.60 3.22 -10.79
N PHE A 12 4.72 2.73 -11.34
CA PHE A 12 5.61 1.83 -10.61
C PHE A 12 6.14 2.44 -9.31
N ASP A 13 6.58 3.70 -9.34
CA ASP A 13 7.11 4.41 -8.17
C ASP A 13 5.99 4.66 -7.14
N GLN A 14 4.79 5.01 -7.58
CA GLN A 14 3.61 5.17 -6.71
C GLN A 14 3.23 3.88 -6.00
N VAL A 15 3.12 2.77 -6.74
CA VAL A 15 2.82 1.45 -6.14
C VAL A 15 3.93 1.06 -5.17
N THR A 16 5.20 1.24 -5.54
CA THR A 16 6.34 0.95 -4.66
C THR A 16 6.29 1.75 -3.36
N ALA A 17 6.03 3.05 -3.45
CA ALA A 17 5.93 3.93 -2.28
C ALA A 17 4.76 3.54 -1.37
N ALA A 18 3.59 3.26 -1.94
CA ALA A 18 2.42 2.85 -1.18
C ALA A 18 2.65 1.51 -0.45
N LEU A 19 3.19 0.50 -1.14
CA LEU A 19 3.49 -0.79 -0.52
C LEU A 19 4.57 -0.69 0.55
N ARG A 20 5.57 0.19 0.39
CA ARG A 20 6.58 0.46 1.43
C ARG A 20 5.99 1.14 2.67
N LYS A 21 4.94 1.94 2.49
CA LYS A 21 4.34 2.73 3.57
C LYS A 21 3.23 1.99 4.30
N ALA A 22 2.37 1.28 3.57
CA ALA A 22 1.08 0.82 4.06
C ALA A 22 0.76 -0.65 3.75
N ASP A 23 1.72 -1.41 3.17
CA ASP A 23 1.53 -2.81 2.74
C ASP A 23 0.44 -3.04 1.68
N HIS A 24 -0.21 -1.98 1.18
CA HIS A 24 -1.20 -2.08 0.12
C HIS A 24 -1.21 -0.85 -0.80
N PHE A 25 -1.81 -1.03 -1.97
CA PHE A 25 -2.14 0.01 -2.94
C PHE A 25 -3.52 -0.29 -3.53
N GLU A 26 -4.38 0.72 -3.60
CA GLU A 26 -5.73 0.61 -4.13
C GLU A 26 -5.94 1.61 -5.28
N GLN A 27 -6.62 1.15 -6.34
CA GLN A 27 -7.10 2.03 -7.40
C GLN A 27 -8.43 1.52 -7.94
N ILE A 28 -9.35 2.44 -8.25
CA ILE A 28 -10.64 2.16 -8.86
C ILE A 28 -10.58 2.56 -10.33
N PHE A 29 -11.07 1.68 -11.20
CA PHE A 29 -11.14 1.86 -12.65
C PHE A 29 -12.59 1.90 -13.11
N GLU A 30 -12.82 2.64 -14.20
CA GLU A 30 -14.10 2.62 -14.90
C GLU A 30 -14.35 1.25 -15.58
N PRO A 31 -15.60 0.89 -15.90
CA PRO A 31 -15.98 -0.46 -16.36
C PRO A 31 -15.19 -0.94 -17.58
N ASP A 32 -14.85 -0.03 -18.50
CA ASP A 32 -14.23 -0.36 -19.79
C ASP A 32 -12.68 -0.37 -19.75
N ASP A 33 -12.09 -0.06 -18.60
CA ASP A 33 -10.64 0.14 -18.44
C ASP A 33 -9.86 -1.16 -18.13
N LEU A 34 -10.28 -2.30 -18.71
CA LEU A 34 -9.66 -3.62 -18.47
C LEU A 34 -8.14 -3.64 -18.76
N SER A 35 -7.70 -2.90 -19.79
CA SER A 35 -6.28 -2.79 -20.14
C SER A 35 -5.45 -2.17 -19.01
N ARG A 36 -6.02 -1.20 -18.27
CA ARG A 36 -5.35 -0.54 -17.14
C ARG A 36 -5.31 -1.43 -15.91
N VAL A 37 -6.35 -2.25 -15.70
CA VAL A 37 -6.34 -3.28 -14.64
C VAL A 37 -5.19 -4.27 -14.84
N ASP A 38 -5.02 -4.78 -16.06
CA ASP A 38 -3.92 -5.70 -16.36
C ASP A 38 -2.55 -5.03 -16.28
N LYS A 39 -2.47 -3.76 -16.67
CA LYS A 39 -1.27 -2.95 -16.46
C LYS A 39 -0.90 -2.85 -14.99
N LEU A 40 -1.86 -2.52 -14.13
CA LEU A 40 -1.62 -2.40 -12.69
C LEU A 40 -1.22 -3.75 -12.08
N ARG A 41 -1.83 -4.86 -12.49
CA ARG A 41 -1.40 -6.23 -12.11
C ARG A 41 0.05 -6.49 -12.51
N SER A 42 0.44 -6.09 -13.72
CA SER A 42 1.81 -6.27 -14.23
C SER A 42 2.84 -5.49 -13.40
N ILE A 43 2.50 -4.26 -13.02
CA ILE A 43 3.31 -3.40 -12.16
C ILE A 43 3.42 -4.01 -10.77
N GLY A 44 2.31 -4.45 -10.16
CA GLY A 44 2.32 -5.12 -8.86
C GLY A 44 3.27 -6.33 -8.83
N ARG A 45 3.20 -7.20 -9.85
CA ARG A 45 4.13 -8.34 -9.99
C ARG A 45 5.59 -7.90 -10.12
N ARG A 46 5.84 -6.82 -10.87
CA ARG A 46 7.20 -6.28 -11.04
C ARG A 46 7.75 -5.73 -9.73
N VAL A 47 6.97 -4.93 -9.02
CA VAL A 47 7.35 -4.37 -7.71
C VAL A 47 7.68 -5.50 -6.73
N GLY A 48 6.87 -6.56 -6.70
CA GLY A 48 7.12 -7.72 -5.83
C GLY A 48 8.45 -8.38 -6.13
N ARG A 49 8.81 -8.55 -7.42
CA ARG A 49 10.12 -9.08 -7.81
C ARG A 49 11.27 -8.16 -7.44
N GLU A 50 11.15 -6.85 -7.70
CA GLU A 50 12.23 -5.88 -7.42
C GLU A 50 12.48 -5.72 -5.90
N LEU A 51 11.45 -5.90 -5.07
CA LEU A 51 11.57 -5.79 -3.62
C LEU A 51 11.81 -7.14 -2.92
N GLY A 52 11.70 -8.26 -3.64
CA GLY A 52 11.76 -9.60 -3.05
C GLY A 52 10.55 -9.92 -2.16
N TRP A 53 9.37 -9.36 -2.46
CA TRP A 53 8.13 -9.54 -1.69
C TRP A 53 7.12 -10.41 -2.44
N LYS A 54 6.37 -11.21 -1.68
CA LYS A 54 5.18 -11.89 -2.21
C LYS A 54 4.02 -10.90 -2.20
N ILE A 55 3.55 -10.55 -3.39
CA ILE A 55 2.42 -9.62 -3.57
C ILE A 55 1.23 -10.39 -4.13
N ARG A 56 0.02 -10.03 -3.68
CA ARG A 56 -1.24 -10.52 -4.23
C ARG A 56 -2.04 -9.35 -4.79
N THR A 57 -2.68 -9.55 -5.93
CA THR A 57 -3.56 -8.55 -6.53
C THR A 57 -4.97 -9.10 -6.63
N PHE A 58 -5.93 -8.34 -6.13
CA PHE A 58 -7.35 -8.63 -6.20
C PHE A 58 -8.01 -7.62 -7.13
N ALA A 59 -9.00 -8.08 -7.90
CA ALA A 59 -9.88 -7.21 -8.66
C ALA A 59 -11.31 -7.58 -8.28
N THR A 60 -12.08 -6.60 -7.83
CA THR A 60 -13.46 -6.79 -7.37
C THR A 60 -14.34 -5.81 -8.12
N ALA A 61 -15.39 -6.32 -8.76
CA ALA A 61 -16.43 -5.49 -9.33
C ALA A 61 -17.20 -4.78 -8.21
N LEU A 62 -17.49 -3.50 -8.40
CA LEU A 62 -18.33 -2.68 -7.53
C LEU A 62 -19.74 -2.61 -8.13
N ASP A 63 -20.73 -2.32 -7.29
CA ASP A 63 -22.14 -2.21 -7.72
C ASP A 63 -22.35 -1.13 -8.80
N SER A 64 -21.45 -0.17 -8.90
CA SER A 64 -21.43 0.88 -9.92
C SER A 64 -20.91 0.42 -11.29
N GLY A 65 -20.57 -0.87 -11.46
CA GLY A 65 -19.93 -1.41 -12.65
C GLY A 65 -18.42 -1.13 -12.73
N ARG A 66 -17.88 -0.31 -11.82
CA ARG A 66 -16.45 -0.03 -11.69
C ARG A 66 -15.69 -1.24 -11.14
N VAL A 67 -14.37 -1.26 -11.37
CA VAL A 67 -13.49 -2.32 -10.84
C VAL A 67 -12.52 -1.72 -9.82
N ARG A 68 -12.58 -2.19 -8.58
CA ARG A 68 -11.56 -1.92 -7.57
C ARG A 68 -10.43 -2.92 -7.71
N VAL A 69 -9.20 -2.44 -7.85
CA VAL A 69 -7.99 -3.26 -7.84
C VAL A 69 -7.19 -2.96 -6.58
N LEU A 70 -6.91 -4.01 -5.81
CA LEU A 70 -6.13 -3.95 -4.57
C LEU A 70 -4.87 -4.80 -4.72
N ILE A 71 -3.71 -4.18 -4.55
CA ILE A 71 -2.41 -4.85 -4.46
C ILE A 71 -2.02 -4.89 -2.98
N VAL A 72 -1.68 -6.07 -2.45
CA VAL A 72 -1.25 -6.24 -1.06
C VAL A 72 0.07 -7.00 -0.95
N VAL A 73 0.87 -6.65 0.04
CA VAL A 73 2.03 -7.45 0.46
C VAL A 73 1.53 -8.62 1.29
N GLU A 74 1.68 -9.84 0.78
CA GLU A 74 1.33 -11.07 1.50
C GLU A 74 2.48 -11.54 2.39
N ARG A 75 3.72 -11.43 1.90
CA ARG A 75 4.94 -11.70 2.67
C ARG A 75 6.04 -10.76 2.23
N SER A 76 6.81 -10.25 3.18
CA SER A 76 7.95 -9.39 2.90
C SER A 76 9.25 -10.05 3.36
N THR A 77 10.34 -9.29 3.50
CA THR A 77 11.59 -9.82 4.04
C THR A 77 11.57 -9.79 5.58
N PRO A 78 12.24 -10.72 6.28
CA PRO A 78 12.26 -10.74 7.75
C PRO A 78 12.72 -9.41 8.38
N LEU A 79 13.74 -8.78 7.79
CA LEU A 79 14.23 -7.47 8.23
C LEU A 79 13.15 -6.38 8.09
N ARG A 80 12.38 -6.40 7.00
CA ARG A 80 11.30 -5.44 6.81
C ARG A 80 10.16 -5.70 7.80
N ASP A 81 9.79 -6.96 8.01
CA ASP A 81 8.73 -7.29 8.98
C ASP A 81 9.10 -6.77 10.38
N GLN A 82 10.36 -6.93 10.80
CA GLN A 82 10.89 -6.36 12.05
C GLN A 82 10.86 -4.82 12.08
N LEU A 83 11.25 -4.17 10.97
CA LEU A 83 11.21 -2.72 10.85
C LEU A 83 9.78 -2.18 10.94
N MET A 84 8.82 -2.83 10.29
CA MET A 84 7.41 -2.43 10.31
C MET A 84 6.79 -2.66 11.69
N ASP A 85 7.12 -3.76 12.35
CA ASP A 85 6.70 -3.99 13.74
C ASP A 85 7.24 -2.90 14.69
N THR A 86 8.51 -2.53 14.54
CA THR A 86 9.12 -1.43 15.32
C THR A 86 8.43 -0.10 15.07
N ARG A 87 8.14 0.23 13.80
CA ARG A 87 7.39 1.43 13.43
C ARG A 87 5.99 1.44 14.02
N ARG A 88 5.28 0.32 13.95
CA ARG A 88 3.93 0.17 14.50
C ARG A 88 3.92 0.39 16.01
N ARG A 89 4.87 -0.22 16.74
CA ARG A 89 5.04 -0.02 18.18
C ARG A 89 5.31 1.44 18.52
N LYS A 90 6.11 2.14 17.71
CA LYS A 90 6.34 3.58 17.87
C LYS A 90 5.06 4.39 17.66
N SER A 91 4.34 4.16 16.55
CA SER A 91 3.09 4.89 16.27
C SER A 91 2.02 4.70 17.34
N ILE A 92 1.90 3.50 17.92
CA ILE A 92 0.99 3.25 19.05
C ILE A 92 1.42 4.05 20.28
N ARG A 93 2.72 4.07 20.60
CA ARG A 93 3.25 4.85 21.72
C ARG A 93 2.97 6.35 21.54
N ASP A 94 3.23 6.87 20.34
CA ASP A 94 3.01 8.28 20.03
C ASP A 94 1.52 8.64 20.17
N ALA A 95 0.61 7.80 19.66
CA ALA A 95 -0.83 7.99 19.81
C ALA A 95 -1.31 7.92 21.28
N LEU A 96 -0.76 7.01 22.10
CA LEU A 96 -1.08 6.95 23.53
C LEU A 96 -0.58 8.18 24.30
N ALA A 97 0.58 8.72 23.93
CA ALA A 97 1.10 9.94 24.52
C ALA A 97 0.23 11.15 24.19
N GLU A 98 -0.27 11.25 22.95
CA GLU A 98 -1.22 12.28 22.51
C GLU A 98 -2.52 12.22 23.32
N ILE A 99 -3.14 11.04 23.43
CA ILE A 99 -4.34 10.83 24.26
C ILE A 99 -4.09 11.21 25.73
N GLY A 100 -2.93 10.82 26.29
CA GLY A 100 -2.56 11.16 27.66
C GLY A 100 -2.34 12.66 27.89
N ALA A 101 -1.83 13.38 26.89
CA ALA A 101 -1.69 14.83 26.94
C ALA A 101 -3.06 15.54 26.92
N ASP A 102 -3.99 15.06 26.09
CA ASP A 102 -5.34 15.60 26.01
C ASP A 102 -6.13 15.42 27.32
N ILE A 103 -5.97 14.28 27.99
CA ILE A 103 -6.61 14.02 29.30
C ILE A 103 -6.08 14.96 30.39
N ASN A 104 -4.77 15.25 30.39
CA ASN A 104 -4.16 16.14 31.39
C ASN A 104 -4.49 17.62 31.17
N LEU A 105 -4.81 18.04 29.94
CA LEU A 105 -5.26 19.41 29.64
C LEU A 105 -6.72 19.66 30.05
N GLY A 106 -7.54 18.61 30.21
CA GLY A 106 -8.96 18.71 30.59
C GLY A 106 -9.28 18.55 32.07
N SER A 107 -8.29 18.34 32.96
CA SER A 107 -8.49 18.16 34.42
C SER A 107 -8.06 19.36 35.27
N ALA A 108 -7.91 20.54 34.66
CA ALA A 108 -7.65 21.78 35.38
C ALA A 108 -8.95 22.61 35.49
N ASP A 109 -9.83 22.21 36.40
CA ASP A 109 -10.91 23.02 36.99
C ASP A 109 -10.89 22.84 38.52
#